data_AF-J4UBY3-F1
#
_entry.id   AF-J4UBY3-F1
#
_cell.length_a   1.000
_cell.length_b   1.000
_cell.length_c   1.000
_cell.angle_alpha   90.00
_cell.angle_beta   90.00
_cell.angle_gamma   90.00
#
_symmetry.space_group_name_H-M   'P 1'
#
loop_
_entity.id
_entity.type
_entity.pdbx_description
1 polymer ?
#
loop_
_entity_poly.entity_id
_entity_poly.type
_entity_poly.pdbx_seq_one_letter_code
_entity_poly.pdbx_strand_id
1 'polypeptide(L)'
;MNILVIGNGFDLAHGLPTKYGDFLNFILILRSDSKPFECFNVDGKEISLDIIDKFIKINKFMNFFYLDEFNEWFDNHEIIKEKYSDEKKNLITQFWMNININYTVIINDTEIHVNKTYLKDNIEYISNNKDCNYDRGKYTKKIWEYIFFIKWVYENEELKNKFLDFHDNKINELTKIKDKLQKNYWIKHFIKRREEIGEGWIDFEQEMLDVLKKLEYNENSFYKIFFDILYYYHQENKENKENKEVIEKGDLIAFEALIEISSYNKDNIIHVNDDEFKEIYSNFINENDDVYKYKNLCMLKEFKISSKNAWEILYSNYEKFICKRLIDDMNNLILAFELYLKLVVEEIQVQGNNKDILNISPIKKVISFNYTHTIKKYNIGIEEIDYIHGEVREYVNLNNNNMVLGVDEYLPDDKKNKYLNFIHFKKYFQRIYKNTGAYYKDWLTTKDINIYFFGHSLDSSDKDILKELLDCENAKIKIFYVNEEQKATQISNLVKIIGQDKLIDYTYNKKKFGTDAKIQFIKQEYKLYMNALEENLQENYYNVMKQLSYINKGGSIEYHLQDCMSLLYIIIDNFFLVEQKNDKEEFKKQIEEIRNTKNIEKLNKLIEDFDEKLKQKV
;
A
#
# COMPACT_ATOMS: atom_id res chain seq x y z
N MET A 1 16.21 -19.41 24.30
CA MET A 1 15.91 -19.32 22.85
C MET A 1 15.49 -17.89 22.51
N ASN A 2 15.95 -17.31 21.39
CA ASN A 2 15.57 -15.96 20.97
C ASN A 2 14.53 -16.03 19.84
N ILE A 3 13.40 -15.35 20.02
CA ILE A 3 12.31 -15.20 19.04
C ILE A 3 12.20 -13.72 18.65
N LEU A 4 12.30 -13.41 17.36
CA LEU A 4 12.04 -12.07 16.86
C LEU A 4 10.59 -11.94 16.42
N VAL A 5 9.88 -10.92 16.89
CA VAL A 5 8.53 -10.57 16.46
C VAL A 5 8.60 -9.29 15.65
N ILE A 6 8.19 -9.35 14.38
CA ILE A 6 8.18 -8.20 13.48
C ILE A 6 6.76 -7.83 13.06
N GLY A 7 6.52 -6.53 12.86
CA GLY A 7 5.28 -5.99 12.30
C GLY A 7 5.57 -4.91 11.26
N ASN A 8 4.53 -4.24 10.74
CA ASN A 8 4.66 -3.43 9.52
C ASN A 8 5.73 -2.32 9.63
N GLY A 9 5.96 -1.81 10.84
CA GLY A 9 7.03 -0.85 11.11
C GLY A 9 8.44 -1.40 10.83
N PHE A 10 8.64 -2.72 10.76
CA PHE A 10 9.87 -3.34 10.28
C PHE A 10 10.04 -3.09 8.78
N ASP A 11 9.05 -3.37 7.94
CA ASP A 11 9.12 -3.10 6.50
C ASP A 11 9.29 -1.59 6.22
N LEU A 12 8.56 -0.75 6.95
CA LEU A 12 8.69 0.71 6.87
C LEU A 12 10.08 1.21 7.28
N ALA A 13 10.71 0.59 8.29
CA ALA A 13 12.09 0.92 8.67
C ALA A 13 13.11 0.58 7.58
N HIS A 14 12.74 -0.25 6.60
CA HIS A 14 13.52 -0.57 5.41
C HIS A 14 13.10 0.22 4.17
N GLY A 15 12.24 1.24 4.32
CA GLY A 15 11.78 2.07 3.22
C GLY A 15 10.80 1.36 2.28
N LEU A 16 10.18 0.26 2.70
CA LEU A 16 9.22 -0.46 1.87
C LEU A 16 7.83 0.19 1.93
N PRO A 17 7.17 0.43 0.78
CA PRO A 17 5.84 1.03 0.71
C PRO A 17 4.77 0.00 1.09
N THR A 18 4.61 -0.19 2.39
CA THR A 18 3.78 -1.25 2.99
C THR A 18 2.65 -0.68 3.83
N LYS A 19 2.41 0.64 3.79
CA LYS A 19 1.20 1.21 4.37
C LYS A 19 0.00 0.85 3.50
N TYR A 20 -1.18 0.88 4.10
CA TYR A 20 -2.41 0.73 3.35
C TYR A 20 -2.61 1.88 2.33
N GLY A 21 -2.21 3.10 2.71
CA GLY A 21 -2.20 4.25 1.80
C GLY A 21 -1.36 4.02 0.54
N ASP A 22 -0.21 3.34 0.66
CA ASP A 22 0.66 3.01 -0.48
C ASP A 22 -0.05 2.07 -1.46
N PHE A 23 -0.68 1.02 -0.93
CA PHE A 23 -1.48 0.08 -1.71
C PHE A 23 -2.67 0.77 -2.39
N LEU A 24 -3.40 1.64 -1.71
CA LEU A 24 -4.49 2.40 -2.32
C LEU A 24 -4.00 3.33 -3.44
N ASN A 25 -2.88 4.01 -3.24
CA ASN A 25 -2.28 4.85 -4.28
C ASN A 25 -1.89 4.01 -5.50
N PHE A 26 -1.33 2.82 -5.29
CA PHE A 26 -1.07 1.86 -6.36
C PHE A 26 -2.34 1.46 -7.12
N ILE A 27 -3.43 1.14 -6.41
CA ILE A 27 -4.72 0.82 -7.03
C ILE A 27 -5.26 2.00 -7.85
N LEU A 28 -5.14 3.23 -7.35
CA LEU A 28 -5.55 4.44 -8.09
C LEU A 28 -4.76 4.61 -9.39
N ILE A 29 -3.46 4.28 -9.39
CA ILE A 29 -2.63 4.29 -10.59
C ILE A 29 -3.09 3.23 -11.59
N LEU A 30 -3.41 2.01 -11.13
CA LEU A 30 -3.92 0.96 -12.02
C LEU A 30 -5.30 1.30 -12.62
N ARG A 31 -6.14 2.00 -11.84
CA ARG A 31 -7.48 2.44 -12.25
C ARG A 31 -7.47 3.69 -13.11
N SER A 32 -6.40 4.48 -13.14
CA SER A 32 -6.35 5.62 -14.04
C SER A 32 -6.30 5.12 -15.48
N ASP A 33 -7.29 5.50 -16.28
CA ASP A 33 -7.28 5.27 -17.71
C ASP A 33 -6.68 6.51 -18.38
N SER A 34 -5.62 6.32 -19.13
CA SER A 34 -5.17 7.31 -20.12
C SER A 34 -6.12 7.28 -21.31
N LYS A 35 -6.40 8.43 -21.92
CA LYS A 35 -7.25 8.47 -23.13
C LYS A 35 -6.70 7.51 -24.20
N PRO A 36 -7.57 6.77 -24.91
CA PRO A 36 -7.20 5.57 -25.69
C PRO A 36 -6.42 5.79 -27.00
N PHE A 37 -5.88 6.99 -27.27
CA PHE A 37 -5.48 7.36 -28.64
C PHE A 37 -3.98 7.52 -28.90
N GLU A 38 -3.10 7.13 -27.98
CA GLU A 38 -1.66 7.36 -28.15
C GLU A 38 -0.89 6.12 -27.67
N CYS A 39 -0.69 5.17 -28.57
CA CYS A 39 0.20 4.05 -28.35
C CYS A 39 1.54 4.32 -29.05
N PHE A 40 2.62 3.93 -28.39
CA PHE A 40 3.96 3.94 -28.93
C PHE A 40 4.33 2.51 -29.27
N ASN A 41 4.70 2.28 -30.53
CA ASN A 41 5.27 0.99 -30.89
C ASN A 41 6.75 0.99 -30.48
N VAL A 42 7.08 0.19 -29.46
CA VAL A 42 8.44 0.01 -28.95
C VAL A 42 8.72 -1.49 -28.94
N ASP A 43 9.79 -1.93 -29.60
CA ASP A 43 10.07 -3.36 -29.86
C ASP A 43 8.94 -4.16 -30.54
N GLY A 44 8.13 -3.54 -31.41
CA GLY A 44 7.00 -4.27 -32.03
C GLY A 44 5.83 -4.52 -31.09
N LYS A 45 5.93 -4.04 -29.84
CA LYS A 45 4.85 -4.02 -28.87
C LYS A 45 4.20 -2.66 -28.89
N GLU A 46 2.89 -2.67 -29.03
CA GLU A 46 2.08 -1.48 -28.83
C GLU A 46 2.04 -1.15 -27.34
N ILE A 47 2.95 -0.28 -26.90
CA ILE A 47 2.99 0.24 -25.54
C ILE A 47 2.08 1.46 -25.50
N SER A 48 0.92 1.34 -24.88
CA SER A 48 0.05 2.49 -24.67
C SER A 48 0.74 3.52 -23.76
N LEU A 49 0.49 4.81 -23.98
CA LEU A 49 0.94 5.86 -23.05
C LEU A 49 0.51 5.60 -21.61
N ASP A 50 -0.60 4.89 -21.46
CA ASP A 50 -1.10 4.40 -20.17
C ASP A 50 -0.10 3.52 -19.44
N ILE A 51 0.57 2.61 -20.15
CA ILE A 51 1.55 1.72 -19.54
C ILE A 51 2.80 2.50 -19.14
N ILE A 52 3.24 3.47 -19.95
CA ILE A 52 4.40 4.32 -19.63
C ILE A 52 4.09 5.18 -18.40
N ASP A 53 2.93 5.83 -18.37
CA ASP A 53 2.50 6.65 -17.23
C ASP A 53 2.37 5.81 -15.96
N LYS A 54 1.76 4.62 -16.04
CA LYS A 54 1.67 3.67 -14.93
C LYS A 54 3.05 3.22 -14.47
N PHE A 55 3.97 2.94 -15.39
CA PHE A 55 5.33 2.56 -15.03
C PHE A 55 6.08 3.67 -14.31
N ILE A 56 6.04 4.90 -14.82
CA ILE A 56 6.65 6.06 -14.17
C ILE A 56 6.05 6.25 -12.77
N LYS A 57 4.72 6.18 -12.64
CA LYS A 57 4.03 6.33 -11.35
C LYS A 57 4.33 5.20 -10.37
N ILE A 58 4.33 3.94 -10.83
CA ILE A 58 4.61 2.77 -9.98
C ILE A 58 6.09 2.71 -9.61
N ASN A 59 6.98 3.17 -10.48
CA ASN A 59 8.40 3.20 -10.15
C ASN A 59 8.74 4.15 -8.99
N LYS A 60 7.90 5.14 -8.69
CA LYS A 60 8.06 5.92 -7.44
C LYS A 60 8.08 5.04 -6.18
N PHE A 61 7.38 3.91 -6.21
CA PHE A 61 7.35 2.94 -5.10
C PHE A 61 8.53 1.95 -5.16
N MET A 62 8.84 1.45 -6.36
CA MET A 62 9.86 0.40 -6.54
C MET A 62 11.28 0.96 -6.48
N ASN A 63 11.43 2.25 -6.81
CA ASN A 63 12.70 2.95 -6.91
C ASN A 63 13.72 2.15 -7.76
N PHE A 64 13.25 1.47 -8.81
CA PHE A 64 14.07 0.72 -9.78
C PHE A 64 14.89 1.64 -10.65
N PHE A 65 14.36 2.83 -10.90
CA PHE A 65 14.97 3.89 -11.69
C PHE A 65 15.21 5.10 -10.82
N TYR A 66 16.24 5.85 -11.17
CA TYR A 66 16.48 7.19 -10.68
C TYR A 66 15.50 8.20 -11.25
N LEU A 67 14.23 8.07 -10.90
CA LEU A 67 13.23 9.01 -11.39
C LEU A 67 13.54 10.44 -10.97
N ASP A 68 14.15 10.66 -9.81
CA ASP A 68 14.46 12.01 -9.35
C ASP A 68 15.51 12.66 -10.25
N GLU A 69 16.54 11.93 -10.65
CA GLU A 69 17.55 12.40 -11.59
C GLU A 69 16.99 12.55 -13.01
N PHE A 70 16.14 11.61 -13.46
CA PHE A 70 15.42 11.75 -14.72
C PHE A 70 14.53 13.00 -14.71
N ASN A 71 13.78 13.23 -13.63
CA ASN A 71 12.88 14.37 -13.49
C ASN A 71 13.66 15.69 -13.43
N GLU A 72 14.75 15.72 -12.65
CA GLU A 72 15.64 16.89 -12.55
C GLU A 72 16.27 17.20 -13.91
N TRP A 73 16.79 16.19 -14.60
CA TRP A 73 17.34 16.34 -15.94
C TRP A 73 16.28 16.81 -16.95
N PHE A 74 15.10 16.20 -16.92
CA PHE A 74 13.97 16.51 -17.81
C PHE A 74 13.48 17.95 -17.62
N ASP A 75 13.27 18.38 -16.38
CA ASP A 75 12.84 19.74 -16.05
C ASP A 75 13.91 20.78 -16.43
N ASN A 76 15.18 20.38 -16.46
CA ASN A 76 16.30 21.24 -16.84
C ASN A 76 16.65 21.22 -18.33
N HIS A 77 16.08 20.32 -19.12
CA HIS A 77 16.43 20.12 -20.53
C HIS A 77 16.08 21.33 -21.39
N GLU A 78 16.97 21.69 -22.33
CA GLU A 78 16.86 22.91 -23.16
C GLU A 78 15.53 22.96 -23.93
N ILE A 79 15.10 21.85 -24.55
CA ILE A 79 13.79 21.72 -25.23
C ILE A 79 12.60 22.06 -24.30
N ILE A 80 12.70 21.72 -23.02
CA ILE A 80 11.63 21.91 -22.03
C ILE A 80 11.61 23.36 -21.54
N LYS A 81 12.78 23.94 -21.28
CA LYS A 81 12.91 25.35 -20.85
C LYS A 81 12.64 26.35 -21.98
N GLU A 82 12.87 25.98 -23.24
CA GLU A 82 12.74 26.90 -24.36
C GLU A 82 11.28 27.32 -24.62
N LYS A 83 11.05 28.64 -24.60
CA LYS A 83 9.73 29.27 -24.75
C LYS A 83 9.51 29.81 -26.17
N TYR A 84 10.57 30.10 -26.93
CA TYR A 84 10.48 30.66 -28.28
C TYR A 84 10.29 29.57 -29.34
N SER A 85 9.31 29.74 -30.23
CA SER A 85 8.86 28.66 -31.12
C SER A 85 9.89 28.19 -32.14
N ASP A 86 10.75 29.08 -32.65
CA ASP A 86 11.68 28.75 -33.73
C ASP A 86 12.99 28.15 -33.21
N GLU A 87 13.53 28.65 -32.10
CA GLU A 87 14.65 28.03 -31.39
C GLU A 87 14.28 26.65 -30.85
N LYS A 88 13.07 26.53 -30.27
CA LYS A 88 12.54 25.23 -29.84
C LYS A 88 12.44 24.23 -30.99
N LYS A 89 11.97 24.64 -32.18
CA LYS A 89 11.94 23.77 -33.38
C LYS A 89 13.32 23.30 -33.80
N ASN A 90 14.33 24.16 -33.72
CA ASN A 90 15.72 23.79 -34.02
C ASN A 90 16.26 22.76 -33.02
N LEU A 91 16.06 22.99 -31.72
CA LEU A 91 16.45 22.05 -30.66
C LEU A 91 15.75 20.69 -30.83
N ILE A 92 14.44 20.70 -31.14
CA ILE A 92 13.68 19.49 -31.44
C ILE A 92 14.27 18.77 -32.66
N THR A 93 14.58 19.50 -33.73
CA THR A 93 15.18 18.93 -34.94
C THR A 93 16.54 18.28 -34.64
N GLN A 94 17.38 18.92 -33.83
CA GLN A 94 18.67 18.39 -33.39
C GLN A 94 18.51 17.14 -32.50
N PHE A 95 17.58 17.17 -31.56
CA PHE A 95 17.26 16.03 -30.71
C PHE A 95 16.87 14.81 -31.56
N TRP A 96 15.99 15.02 -32.55
CA TRP A 96 15.65 13.96 -33.50
C TRP A 96 16.89 13.48 -34.25
N MET A 97 17.73 14.38 -34.78
CA MET A 97 18.97 14.02 -35.48
C MET A 97 19.85 13.05 -34.67
N ASN A 98 19.93 13.25 -33.35
CA ASN A 98 20.82 12.50 -32.45
C ASN A 98 20.20 11.21 -31.87
N ILE A 99 18.89 10.98 -32.02
CA ILE A 99 18.26 9.72 -31.65
C ILE A 99 18.61 8.63 -32.67
N ASN A 100 19.27 7.56 -32.21
CA ASN A 100 19.55 6.36 -33.00
C ASN A 100 18.73 5.16 -32.46
N ILE A 101 17.44 5.13 -32.79
CA ILE A 101 16.56 3.98 -32.47
C ILE A 101 16.43 3.17 -33.77
N ASN A 102 17.08 2.01 -33.83
CA ASN A 102 16.94 1.02 -34.90
C ASN A 102 17.20 -0.37 -34.32
N TYR A 103 16.16 -1.17 -34.08
CA TYR A 103 16.29 -2.57 -33.64
C TYR A 103 15.10 -3.42 -34.14
N THR A 104 15.26 -4.75 -34.10
CA THR A 104 14.37 -5.73 -34.73
C THR A 104 13.99 -6.85 -33.74
N VAL A 105 12.70 -7.19 -33.63
CA VAL A 105 12.18 -8.21 -32.70
C VAL A 105 11.11 -9.09 -33.39
N ILE A 106 11.00 -10.36 -33.01
CA ILE A 106 10.03 -11.34 -33.57
C ILE A 106 8.93 -11.63 -32.53
N ILE A 107 7.65 -11.44 -32.88
CA ILE A 107 6.47 -11.75 -32.05
C ILE A 107 5.40 -12.44 -32.90
N ASN A 108 4.86 -13.58 -32.44
CA ASN A 108 3.91 -14.42 -33.19
C ASN A 108 4.41 -14.73 -34.63
N ASP A 109 5.68 -15.12 -34.74
CA ASP A 109 6.38 -15.39 -36.01
C ASP A 109 6.46 -14.20 -36.98
N THR A 110 6.27 -12.97 -36.50
CA THR A 110 6.32 -11.74 -37.29
C THR A 110 7.45 -10.82 -36.81
N GLU A 111 8.32 -10.41 -37.72
CA GLU A 111 9.47 -9.52 -37.48
C GLU A 111 9.03 -8.04 -37.56
N ILE A 112 9.34 -7.23 -36.55
CA ILE A 112 8.94 -5.82 -36.46
C ILE A 112 10.16 -4.92 -36.20
N HIS A 113 10.23 -3.79 -36.91
CA HIS A 113 11.34 -2.81 -36.84
C HIS A 113 10.88 -1.48 -36.23
N VAL A 114 11.57 -1.01 -35.18
CA VAL A 114 11.32 0.32 -34.59
C VAL A 114 12.35 1.32 -35.09
N ASN A 115 11.89 2.44 -35.64
CA ASN A 115 12.76 3.51 -36.12
C ASN A 115 12.27 4.93 -35.76
N LYS A 116 13.21 5.88 -35.86
CA LYS A 116 13.04 7.31 -35.61
C LYS A 116 11.93 8.00 -36.43
N THR A 117 11.56 7.48 -37.59
CA THR A 117 10.53 8.09 -38.46
C THR A 117 9.13 7.88 -37.88
N TYR A 118 8.81 6.68 -37.42
CA TYR A 118 7.51 6.37 -36.81
C TYR A 118 7.25 7.15 -35.51
N LEU A 119 8.29 7.39 -34.70
CA LEU A 119 8.16 8.20 -33.47
C LEU A 119 7.78 9.65 -33.79
N LYS A 120 8.36 10.20 -34.87
CA LYS A 120 8.10 11.57 -35.33
C LYS A 120 6.66 11.74 -35.84
N ASP A 121 6.15 10.79 -36.62
CA ASP A 121 4.81 10.87 -37.22
C ASP A 121 3.70 10.81 -36.16
N ASN A 122 3.86 9.98 -35.12
CA ASN A 122 2.93 9.92 -33.98
C ASN A 122 2.84 11.28 -33.25
N ILE A 123 3.96 11.98 -33.08
CA ILE A 123 4.01 13.28 -32.39
C ILE A 123 3.40 14.39 -33.25
N GLU A 124 3.63 14.39 -34.56
CA GLU A 124 2.96 15.31 -35.49
C GLU A 124 1.44 15.07 -35.52
N TYR A 125 0.99 13.82 -35.45
CA TYR A 125 -0.44 13.49 -35.34
C TYR A 125 -1.07 14.04 -34.04
N ILE A 126 -0.41 13.82 -32.90
CA ILE A 126 -0.90 14.23 -31.58
C ILE A 126 -0.93 15.76 -31.44
N SER A 127 0.14 16.44 -31.91
CA SER A 127 0.25 17.90 -31.86
C SER A 127 -0.74 18.63 -32.77
N ASN A 128 -1.25 17.96 -33.81
CA ASN A 128 -2.25 18.49 -34.73
C ASN A 128 -3.71 18.18 -34.33
N ASN A 129 -3.92 17.32 -33.31
CA ASN A 129 -5.25 16.91 -32.88
C ASN A 129 -5.93 18.04 -32.06
N LYS A 130 -7.01 18.63 -32.61
CA LYS A 130 -7.66 19.84 -32.07
C LYS A 130 -8.63 19.59 -30.90
N ASP A 131 -8.95 18.34 -30.59
CA ASP A 131 -9.98 17.96 -29.60
C ASP A 131 -9.48 17.88 -28.14
N CYS A 132 -8.22 18.25 -27.88
CA CYS A 132 -7.65 18.27 -26.54
C CYS A 132 -8.01 19.58 -25.81
N ASN A 133 -9.21 19.66 -25.22
CA ASN A 133 -9.67 20.75 -24.32
C ASN A 133 -8.86 20.90 -23.00
N TYR A 134 -7.64 20.38 -22.94
CA TYR A 134 -6.76 20.48 -21.77
C TYR A 134 -5.74 21.61 -22.00
N ASP A 135 -5.21 22.17 -20.92
CA ASP A 135 -4.12 23.15 -20.96
C ASP A 135 -2.98 22.63 -21.87
N ARG A 136 -2.89 23.17 -23.11
CA ARG A 136 -2.02 22.63 -24.17
C ARG A 136 -0.57 22.54 -23.71
N GLY A 137 -0.14 23.44 -22.81
CA GLY A 137 1.21 23.42 -22.24
C GLY A 137 1.48 22.19 -21.38
N LYS A 138 0.52 21.79 -20.54
CA LYS A 138 0.65 20.64 -19.63
C LYS A 138 0.62 19.31 -20.38
N TYR A 139 -0.23 19.19 -21.41
CA TYR A 139 -0.30 18.00 -22.26
C TYR A 139 0.99 17.80 -23.06
N THR A 140 1.50 18.88 -23.67
CA THR A 140 2.75 18.85 -24.44
C THR A 140 3.95 18.48 -23.57
N LYS A 141 4.05 19.01 -22.34
CA LYS A 141 5.11 18.64 -21.39
C LYS A 141 5.08 17.14 -21.06
N LYS A 142 3.89 16.58 -20.82
CA LYS A 142 3.72 15.16 -20.47
C LYS A 142 4.14 14.22 -21.60
N ILE A 143 3.83 14.56 -22.86
CA ILE A 143 4.28 13.78 -24.02
C ILE A 143 5.80 13.78 -24.12
N TRP A 144 6.45 14.93 -23.93
CA TRP A 144 7.90 15.00 -23.90
C TRP A 144 8.49 14.15 -22.78
N GLU A 145 7.91 14.19 -21.57
CA GLU A 145 8.32 13.34 -20.45
C GLU A 145 8.35 11.86 -20.87
N TYR A 146 7.32 11.38 -21.56
CA TYR A 146 7.26 9.99 -22.04
C TYR A 146 8.32 9.67 -23.11
N ILE A 147 8.54 10.56 -24.08
CA ILE A 147 9.55 10.37 -25.14
C ILE A 147 10.95 10.29 -24.54
N PHE A 148 11.26 11.25 -23.67
CA PHE A 148 12.54 11.31 -22.98
C PHE A 148 12.74 10.11 -22.06
N PHE A 149 11.68 9.67 -21.39
CA PHE A 149 11.70 8.48 -20.55
C PHE A 149 11.98 7.21 -21.37
N ILE A 150 11.30 7.00 -22.51
CA ILE A 150 11.56 5.86 -23.40
C ILE A 150 13.02 5.89 -23.85
N LYS A 151 13.51 7.02 -24.35
CA LYS A 151 14.92 7.16 -24.76
C LYS A 151 15.85 6.75 -23.63
N TRP A 152 15.62 7.28 -22.43
CA TRP A 152 16.47 7.03 -21.26
C TRP A 152 16.49 5.56 -20.84
N VAL A 153 15.32 4.92 -20.79
CA VAL A 153 15.20 3.47 -20.48
C VAL A 153 15.92 2.63 -21.53
N TYR A 154 15.82 2.99 -22.80
CA TYR A 154 16.33 2.21 -23.92
C TYR A 154 17.82 2.41 -24.21
N GLU A 155 18.44 3.44 -23.64
CA GLU A 155 19.88 3.66 -23.71
C GLU A 155 20.67 2.77 -22.73
N ASN A 156 19.99 2.08 -21.81
CA ASN A 156 20.59 1.17 -20.86
C ASN A 156 19.90 -0.21 -20.92
N GLU A 157 20.64 -1.24 -21.32
CA GLU A 157 20.12 -2.61 -21.48
C GLU A 157 19.52 -3.19 -20.19
N GLU A 158 20.06 -2.87 -19.00
CA GLU A 158 19.47 -3.31 -17.73
C GLU A 158 18.09 -2.67 -17.51
N LEU A 159 17.98 -1.36 -17.76
CA LEU A 159 16.76 -0.59 -17.62
C LEU A 159 15.68 -1.04 -18.63
N LYS A 160 16.08 -1.24 -19.88
CA LYS A 160 15.24 -1.80 -20.95
C LYS A 160 14.65 -3.14 -20.53
N ASN A 161 15.48 -4.07 -20.05
CA ASN A 161 15.01 -5.38 -19.63
C ASN A 161 14.02 -5.31 -18.46
N LYS A 162 14.26 -4.43 -17.48
CA LYS A 162 13.32 -4.19 -16.36
C LYS A 162 11.97 -3.61 -16.83
N PHE A 163 12.00 -2.68 -17.78
CA PHE A 163 10.78 -2.10 -18.34
C PHE A 163 9.97 -3.13 -19.14
N LEU A 164 10.64 -3.95 -19.96
CA LEU A 164 10.00 -5.03 -20.69
C LEU A 164 9.38 -6.08 -19.77
N ASP A 165 10.10 -6.52 -18.73
CA ASP A 165 9.55 -7.41 -17.70
C ASP A 165 8.33 -6.81 -17.00
N PHE A 166 8.38 -5.53 -16.64
CA PHE A 166 7.25 -4.83 -16.05
C PHE A 166 6.02 -4.80 -16.98
N HIS A 167 6.23 -4.47 -18.26
CA HIS A 167 5.17 -4.47 -19.27
C HIS A 167 4.56 -5.86 -19.46
N ASP A 168 5.41 -6.86 -19.73
CA ASP A 168 4.97 -8.18 -20.18
C ASP A 168 4.46 -9.06 -19.05
N ASN A 169 5.09 -9.00 -17.88
CA ASN A 169 4.79 -9.89 -16.76
C ASN A 169 3.98 -9.17 -15.69
N LYS A 170 4.38 -7.97 -15.28
CA LYS A 170 3.75 -7.30 -14.12
C LYS A 170 2.41 -6.65 -14.48
N ILE A 171 2.35 -5.83 -15.52
CA ILE A 171 1.11 -5.16 -15.94
C ILE A 171 0.07 -6.15 -16.44
N ASN A 172 0.48 -7.20 -17.17
CA ASN A 172 -0.47 -8.21 -17.64
C ASN A 172 -1.13 -8.95 -16.48
N GLU A 173 -0.36 -9.39 -15.47
CA GLU A 173 -0.94 -10.02 -14.27
C GLU A 173 -1.86 -9.06 -13.50
N LEU A 174 -1.48 -7.78 -13.39
CA LEU A 174 -2.31 -6.76 -12.74
C LEU A 174 -3.57 -6.45 -13.55
N THR A 175 -3.49 -6.51 -14.88
CA THR A 175 -4.63 -6.26 -15.78
C THR A 175 -5.66 -7.38 -15.70
N LYS A 176 -5.25 -8.63 -15.50
CA LYS A 176 -6.17 -9.77 -15.30
C LYS A 176 -7.15 -9.57 -14.14
N ILE A 177 -6.77 -8.77 -13.15
CA ILE A 177 -7.64 -8.47 -12.00
C ILE A 177 -8.20 -7.04 -12.02
N LYS A 178 -7.79 -6.19 -12.98
CA LYS A 178 -8.23 -4.79 -13.09
C LYS A 178 -9.75 -4.66 -13.06
N ASP A 179 -10.46 -5.48 -13.84
CA ASP A 179 -11.92 -5.44 -13.91
C ASP A 179 -12.58 -5.75 -12.56
N LYS A 180 -12.03 -6.74 -11.84
CA LYS A 180 -12.49 -7.10 -10.49
C LYS A 180 -12.24 -5.98 -9.49
N LEU A 181 -11.20 -5.17 -9.67
CA LEU A 181 -10.86 -4.05 -8.79
C LEU A 181 -11.64 -2.78 -9.11
N GLN A 182 -11.97 -2.55 -10.39
CA GLN A 182 -12.88 -1.47 -10.78
C GLN A 182 -14.28 -1.70 -10.20
N LYS A 183 -14.73 -2.97 -10.20
CA LYS A 183 -16.01 -3.45 -9.69
C LYS A 183 -15.89 -4.03 -8.26
N ASN A 184 -15.20 -3.31 -7.38
CA ASN A 184 -15.03 -3.69 -5.98
C ASN A 184 -15.60 -2.63 -5.03
N TYR A 185 -16.56 -3.00 -4.20
CA TYR A 185 -17.18 -2.10 -3.23
C TYR A 185 -16.17 -1.55 -2.23
N TRP A 186 -15.32 -2.41 -1.64
CA TRP A 186 -14.35 -2.02 -0.63
C TRP A 186 -13.38 -0.97 -1.17
N ILE A 187 -12.81 -1.19 -2.36
CA ILE A 187 -11.92 -0.20 -2.98
C ILE A 187 -12.63 1.14 -3.17
N LYS A 188 -13.86 1.14 -3.70
CA LYS A 188 -14.64 2.37 -3.88
C LYS A 188 -14.90 3.08 -2.55
N HIS A 189 -15.26 2.31 -1.53
CA HIS A 189 -15.54 2.80 -0.19
C HIS A 189 -14.31 3.46 0.45
N PHE A 190 -13.17 2.77 0.44
CA PHE A 190 -11.92 3.28 1.00
C PHE A 190 -11.38 4.50 0.24
N ILE A 191 -11.47 4.52 -1.10
CA ILE A 191 -11.11 5.71 -1.88
C ILE A 191 -11.98 6.91 -1.50
N LYS A 192 -13.28 6.72 -1.30
CA LYS A 192 -14.21 7.79 -0.92
C LYS A 192 -13.88 8.36 0.47
N ARG A 193 -13.41 7.52 1.39
CA ARG A 193 -13.14 7.89 2.79
C ARG A 193 -11.66 8.19 3.07
N ARG A 194 -10.79 8.14 2.07
CA ARG A 194 -9.33 8.26 2.21
C ARG A 194 -8.84 9.54 2.90
N GLU A 195 -9.61 10.62 2.84
CA GLU A 195 -9.27 11.91 3.49
C GLU A 195 -9.72 11.94 4.96
N GLU A 196 -10.63 11.03 5.34
CA GLU A 196 -11.20 10.91 6.68
C GLU A 196 -10.54 9.81 7.51
N ILE A 197 -9.97 8.79 6.85
CA ILE A 197 -9.30 7.64 7.49
C ILE A 197 -7.78 7.82 7.47
N GLY A 198 -7.09 7.31 8.49
CA GLY A 198 -5.62 7.28 8.51
C GLY A 198 -5.03 6.38 7.42
N GLU A 199 -3.71 6.46 7.22
CA GLU A 199 -3.00 5.70 6.18
C GLU A 199 -2.59 4.28 6.59
N GLY A 200 -2.86 3.88 7.84
CA GLY A 200 -2.43 2.62 8.42
C GLY A 200 -3.38 1.45 8.18
N TRP A 201 -2.88 0.23 8.36
CA TRP A 201 -3.70 -0.99 8.32
C TRP A 201 -4.72 -1.05 9.45
N ILE A 202 -4.40 -0.48 10.63
CA ILE A 202 -5.34 -0.41 11.76
C ILE A 202 -6.54 0.47 11.40
N ASP A 203 -6.33 1.59 10.71
CA ASP A 203 -7.41 2.49 10.26
C ASP A 203 -8.33 1.78 9.26
N PHE A 204 -7.73 1.02 8.35
CA PHE A 204 -8.46 0.18 7.39
C PHE A 204 -9.32 -0.89 8.08
N GLU A 205 -8.74 -1.63 9.02
CA GLU A 205 -9.45 -2.67 9.78
C GLU A 205 -10.60 -2.04 10.59
N GLN A 206 -10.37 -0.88 11.20
CA GLN A 206 -11.38 -0.17 11.98
C GLN A 206 -12.54 0.33 11.09
N GLU A 207 -12.24 0.85 9.90
CA GLU A 207 -13.29 1.28 8.97
C GLU A 207 -14.11 0.08 8.44
N MET A 208 -13.47 -1.05 8.14
CA MET A 208 -14.18 -2.27 7.77
C MET A 208 -15.04 -2.79 8.94
N LEU A 209 -14.51 -2.74 10.16
CA LEU A 209 -15.22 -3.10 11.38
C LEU A 209 -16.48 -2.25 11.57
N ASP A 210 -16.40 -0.94 11.33
CA ASP A 210 -17.53 -0.03 11.45
C ASP A 210 -18.62 -0.30 10.42
N VAL A 211 -18.23 -0.64 9.18
CA VAL A 211 -19.17 -1.06 8.12
C VAL A 211 -19.90 -2.33 8.55
N LEU A 212 -19.16 -3.35 9.00
CA LEU A 212 -19.71 -4.64 9.39
C LEU A 212 -20.59 -4.53 10.64
N LYS A 213 -20.21 -3.75 11.64
CA LYS A 213 -21.04 -3.48 12.82
C LYS A 213 -22.37 -2.85 12.44
N LYS A 214 -22.38 -1.86 11.54
CA LYS A 214 -23.62 -1.25 11.07
C LYS A 214 -24.52 -2.29 10.40
N LEU A 215 -23.94 -3.18 9.59
CA LEU A 215 -24.67 -4.28 8.91
C LEU A 215 -25.20 -5.35 9.87
N GLU A 216 -24.46 -5.71 10.94
CA GLU A 216 -24.85 -6.77 11.88
C GLU A 216 -25.68 -6.30 13.08
N TYR A 217 -25.48 -5.09 13.60
CA TYR A 217 -26.18 -4.59 14.79
C TYR A 217 -27.46 -3.83 14.50
N ASN A 218 -27.75 -3.52 13.22
CA ASN A 218 -28.91 -2.71 12.83
C ASN A 218 -28.94 -1.37 13.58
N GLU A 219 -27.79 -0.68 13.65
CA GLU A 219 -27.66 0.63 14.29
C GLU A 219 -28.39 1.73 13.50
N ASN A 220 -28.56 2.92 14.06
CA ASN A 220 -29.27 4.06 13.45
C ASN A 220 -28.79 4.46 12.02
N SER A 221 -27.66 3.93 11.54
CA SER A 221 -27.12 4.17 10.20
C SER A 221 -27.08 2.93 9.29
N PHE A 222 -27.58 1.79 9.76
CA PHE A 222 -27.67 0.52 9.01
C PHE A 222 -28.33 0.71 7.64
N TYR A 223 -29.49 1.38 7.59
CA TYR A 223 -30.27 1.53 6.37
C TYR A 223 -29.50 2.26 5.28
N LYS A 224 -28.75 3.31 5.67
CA LYS A 224 -27.96 4.11 4.74
C LYS A 224 -26.83 3.30 4.13
N ILE A 225 -26.07 2.56 4.96
CA ILE A 225 -24.94 1.78 4.47
C ILE A 225 -25.40 0.58 3.63
N PHE A 226 -26.48 -0.08 4.04
CA PHE A 226 -27.07 -1.20 3.31
C PHE A 226 -27.56 -0.75 1.92
N PHE A 227 -28.27 0.37 1.85
CA PHE A 227 -28.71 0.94 0.57
C PHE A 227 -27.55 1.40 -0.29
N ASP A 228 -26.53 2.06 0.28
CA ASP A 228 -25.33 2.48 -0.45
C ASP A 228 -24.63 1.27 -1.12
N ILE A 229 -24.57 0.12 -0.43
CA ILE A 229 -24.03 -1.14 -0.96
C ILE A 229 -24.91 -1.70 -2.07
N LEU A 230 -26.23 -1.80 -1.85
CA LEU A 230 -27.16 -2.30 -2.87
C LEU A 230 -27.16 -1.45 -4.13
N TYR A 231 -27.21 -0.13 -3.95
CA TYR A 231 -27.17 0.81 -5.06
C TYR A 231 -25.88 0.66 -5.86
N TYR A 232 -24.74 0.48 -5.19
CA TYR A 232 -23.48 0.18 -5.86
C TYR A 232 -23.58 -1.06 -6.76
N TYR A 233 -24.00 -2.20 -6.21
CA TYR A 233 -24.09 -3.45 -6.97
C TYR A 233 -25.16 -3.41 -8.07
N HIS A 234 -26.21 -2.62 -7.91
CA HIS A 234 -27.20 -2.43 -8.97
C HIS A 234 -26.64 -1.67 -10.16
N GLN A 235 -25.86 -0.61 -9.93
CA GLN A 235 -25.26 0.15 -11.02
C GLN A 235 -24.18 -0.67 -11.74
N GLU A 236 -23.40 -1.46 -11.01
CA GLU A 236 -22.46 -2.42 -11.60
C GLU A 236 -23.17 -3.41 -12.55
N ASN A 237 -24.34 -3.93 -12.15
CA ASN A 237 -25.13 -4.85 -12.98
C ASN A 237 -25.74 -4.19 -14.22
N LYS A 238 -26.18 -2.92 -14.16
CA LYS A 238 -26.69 -2.23 -15.36
C LYS A 238 -25.65 -2.09 -16.46
N GLU A 239 -24.39 -1.93 -16.07
CA GLU A 239 -23.26 -1.84 -16.99
C GLU A 239 -22.88 -3.21 -17.58
N ASN A 240 -23.33 -4.32 -16.95
CA ASN A 240 -22.89 -5.68 -17.26
C ASN A 240 -24.09 -6.58 -17.61
N LYS A 241 -24.41 -6.71 -18.91
CA LYS A 241 -25.60 -7.42 -19.42
C LYS A 241 -25.65 -8.94 -19.15
N GLU A 242 -24.64 -9.54 -18.51
CA GLU A 242 -24.48 -10.99 -18.38
C GLU A 242 -24.76 -11.59 -16.98
N ASN A 243 -25.05 -10.78 -15.95
CA ASN A 243 -25.25 -11.29 -14.58
C ASN A 243 -26.69 -11.75 -14.27
N LYS A 244 -26.82 -12.91 -13.61
CA LYS A 244 -28.10 -13.56 -13.24
C LYS A 244 -28.66 -13.17 -11.88
N GLU A 245 -27.86 -12.62 -10.96
CA GLU A 245 -28.35 -12.12 -9.66
C GLU A 245 -28.71 -10.63 -9.81
N VAL A 246 -30.00 -10.37 -10.10
CA VAL A 246 -30.51 -9.03 -10.40
C VAL A 246 -31.08 -8.39 -9.14
N ILE A 247 -30.54 -7.22 -8.76
CA ILE A 247 -31.22 -6.34 -7.81
C ILE A 247 -32.35 -5.63 -8.56
N GLU A 248 -33.58 -5.86 -8.14
CA GLU A 248 -34.74 -5.26 -8.80
C GLU A 248 -34.76 -3.73 -8.60
N LYS A 249 -34.95 -2.96 -9.68
CA LYS A 249 -35.10 -1.50 -9.61
C LYS A 249 -36.23 -1.11 -8.64
N GLY A 250 -37.26 -1.94 -8.54
CA GLY A 250 -38.39 -1.75 -7.65
C GLY A 250 -38.03 -1.77 -6.17
N ASP A 251 -37.17 -2.71 -5.76
CA ASP A 251 -36.74 -2.82 -4.37
C ASP A 251 -35.83 -1.66 -3.96
N LEU A 252 -35.00 -1.14 -4.87
CA LEU A 252 -34.19 0.05 -4.61
C LEU A 252 -35.07 1.29 -4.36
N ILE A 253 -36.11 1.47 -5.17
CA ILE A 253 -37.07 2.56 -4.97
C ILE A 253 -37.77 2.40 -3.62
N ALA A 254 -38.13 1.16 -3.24
CA ALA A 254 -38.73 0.88 -1.93
C ALA A 254 -37.78 1.20 -0.78
N PHE A 255 -36.49 0.85 -0.90
CA PHE A 255 -35.47 1.18 0.09
C PHE A 255 -35.23 2.69 0.22
N GLU A 256 -35.14 3.41 -0.91
CA GLU A 256 -34.97 4.86 -0.92
C GLU A 256 -36.13 5.57 -0.22
N ALA A 257 -37.36 5.18 -0.53
CA ALA A 257 -38.56 5.70 0.13
C ALA A 257 -38.55 5.39 1.64
N LEU A 258 -38.15 4.17 2.04
CA LEU A 258 -38.09 3.80 3.45
C LEU A 258 -37.03 4.61 4.24
N ILE A 259 -35.86 4.89 3.64
CA ILE A 259 -34.84 5.76 4.25
C ILE A 259 -35.39 7.15 4.48
N GLU A 260 -36.04 7.72 3.47
CA GLU A 260 -36.62 9.04 3.54
C GLU A 260 -37.65 9.12 4.67
N ILE A 261 -38.62 8.20 4.71
CA ILE A 261 -39.65 8.15 5.75
C ILE A 261 -39.03 8.00 7.15
N SER A 262 -37.95 7.20 7.29
CA SER A 262 -37.23 7.05 8.56
C SER A 262 -36.49 8.31 9.00
N SER A 263 -36.08 9.16 8.06
CA SER A 263 -35.40 10.42 8.36
C SER A 263 -36.35 11.49 8.92
N TYR A 264 -37.65 11.39 8.59
CA TYR A 264 -38.71 12.29 9.05
C TYR A 264 -39.34 11.88 10.38
N ASN A 265 -39.37 10.58 10.73
CA ASN A 265 -40.00 10.05 11.94
C ASN A 265 -39.00 9.37 12.88
N LYS A 266 -38.59 10.07 13.95
CA LYS A 266 -37.61 9.59 14.95
C LYS A 266 -38.18 8.67 16.04
N ASP A 267 -39.50 8.63 16.22
CA ASP A 267 -40.15 7.82 17.24
C ASP A 267 -40.87 6.63 16.61
N ASN A 268 -40.46 5.43 17.00
CA ASN A 268 -40.96 4.14 16.50
C ASN A 268 -42.50 4.05 16.55
N ILE A 269 -43.15 4.38 15.44
CA ILE A 269 -44.29 3.74 14.77
C ILE A 269 -44.71 4.73 13.69
N ILE A 270 -44.48 4.36 12.44
CA ILE A 270 -45.03 5.11 11.32
C ILE A 270 -46.52 4.75 11.21
N HIS A 271 -47.37 5.55 11.83
CA HIS A 271 -48.73 5.76 11.34
C HIS A 271 -48.65 6.95 10.39
N VAL A 272 -48.22 6.75 9.14
CA VAL A 272 -48.53 7.77 8.12
C VAL A 272 -50.03 7.66 7.89
N ASN A 273 -50.80 8.59 8.44
CA ASN A 273 -52.17 8.74 8.01
C ASN A 273 -52.13 9.17 6.53
N ASP A 274 -53.08 8.70 5.71
CA ASP A 274 -53.04 8.76 4.23
C ASP A 274 -52.68 10.14 3.63
N ASP A 275 -52.83 11.23 4.38
CA ASP A 275 -52.61 12.60 3.91
C ASP A 275 -51.15 13.09 4.09
N GLU A 276 -50.43 12.67 5.14
CA GLU A 276 -48.97 12.95 5.27
C GLU A 276 -48.17 12.15 4.23
N PHE A 277 -48.62 10.93 3.91
CA PHE A 277 -47.98 10.12 2.87
C PHE A 277 -48.16 10.75 1.50
N LYS A 278 -49.36 11.29 1.21
CA LYS A 278 -49.64 12.03 -0.03
C LYS A 278 -48.83 13.33 -0.12
N GLU A 279 -48.57 14.01 1.00
CA GLU A 279 -47.79 15.25 1.02
C GLU A 279 -46.30 14.99 0.76
N ILE A 280 -45.69 14.02 1.46
CA ILE A 280 -44.31 13.57 1.19
C ILE A 280 -44.18 13.06 -0.26
N TYR A 281 -45.17 12.28 -0.72
CA TYR A 281 -45.29 11.78 -2.10
C TYR A 281 -45.40 12.90 -3.15
N SER A 282 -46.19 13.95 -2.87
CA SER A 282 -46.38 15.08 -3.79
C SER A 282 -45.13 15.92 -3.99
N ASN A 283 -44.22 15.91 -3.01
CA ASN A 283 -42.93 16.61 -3.11
C ASN A 283 -41.86 15.80 -3.88
N PHE A 284 -42.06 14.49 -4.10
CA PHE A 284 -41.07 13.58 -4.71
C PHE A 284 -41.31 13.26 -6.19
N ILE A 285 -42.43 13.69 -6.77
CA ILE A 285 -42.71 13.53 -8.20
C ILE A 285 -42.35 14.84 -8.91
N ASN A 286 -41.22 14.83 -9.61
CA ASN A 286 -41.16 15.52 -10.89
C ASN A 286 -41.58 14.49 -11.96
N GLU A 287 -42.62 14.87 -12.70
CA GLU A 287 -43.32 14.11 -13.73
C GLU A 287 -42.32 13.40 -14.65
N ASN A 288 -42.37 12.05 -14.72
CA ASN A 288 -41.99 11.20 -15.88
C ASN A 288 -41.67 9.71 -15.56
N ASP A 289 -41.87 9.18 -14.35
CA ASP A 289 -41.59 7.74 -14.05
C ASP A 289 -42.70 7.06 -13.21
N ASP A 290 -43.96 7.44 -13.45
CA ASP A 290 -45.12 7.27 -12.53
C ASP A 290 -45.67 5.84 -12.39
N VAL A 291 -45.61 4.98 -13.40
CA VAL A 291 -46.36 3.70 -13.36
C VAL A 291 -45.65 2.62 -12.53
N TYR A 292 -44.32 2.60 -12.55
CA TYR A 292 -43.52 1.60 -11.81
C TYR A 292 -43.38 1.95 -10.33
N LYS A 293 -43.29 3.24 -9.98
CA LYS A 293 -43.27 3.71 -8.58
C LYS A 293 -44.58 3.38 -7.86
N TYR A 294 -45.73 3.58 -8.52
CA TYR A 294 -47.05 3.37 -7.92
C TYR A 294 -47.31 1.89 -7.55
N LYS A 295 -46.88 0.94 -8.39
CA LYS A 295 -47.15 -0.50 -8.19
C LYS A 295 -46.37 -1.08 -7.00
N ASN A 296 -45.14 -0.63 -6.76
CA ASN A 296 -44.31 -1.10 -5.64
C ASN A 296 -44.71 -0.43 -4.31
N LEU A 297 -45.18 0.83 -4.36
CA LEU A 297 -45.76 1.52 -3.21
C LEU A 297 -47.13 0.93 -2.81
N CYS A 298 -47.91 0.40 -3.77
CA CYS A 298 -49.13 -0.35 -3.46
C CYS A 298 -48.85 -1.65 -2.70
N MET A 299 -47.71 -2.32 -2.93
CA MET A 299 -47.31 -3.46 -2.10
C MET A 299 -47.14 -3.05 -0.63
N LEU A 300 -46.55 -1.88 -0.36
CA LEU A 300 -46.41 -1.36 1.01
C LEU A 300 -47.75 -0.95 1.65
N LYS A 301 -48.78 -0.63 0.84
CA LYS A 301 -50.16 -0.39 1.32
C LYS A 301 -50.92 -1.67 1.66
N GLU A 302 -50.70 -2.75 0.91
CA GLU A 302 -51.36 -4.05 1.15
C GLU A 302 -50.81 -4.77 2.39
N PHE A 303 -49.55 -4.51 2.70
CA PHE A 303 -48.93 -4.94 3.94
C PHE A 303 -49.23 -3.93 5.04
N LYS A 304 -50.20 -4.22 5.93
CA LYS A 304 -50.37 -3.54 7.24
C LYS A 304 -49.15 -3.83 8.15
N ILE A 305 -47.97 -3.42 7.73
CA ILE A 305 -46.68 -3.85 8.25
C ILE A 305 -45.94 -2.56 8.63
N SER A 306 -45.52 -2.45 9.89
CA SER A 306 -44.68 -1.33 10.32
C SER A 306 -43.41 -1.25 9.44
N SER A 307 -42.90 -0.06 9.15
CA SER A 307 -41.65 0.17 8.41
C SER A 307 -40.51 -0.78 8.82
N LYS A 308 -40.37 -1.07 10.12
CA LYS A 308 -39.43 -2.03 10.69
C LYS A 308 -39.57 -3.44 10.10
N ASN A 309 -40.80 -3.94 9.98
CA ASN A 309 -41.08 -5.28 9.45
C ASN A 309 -40.89 -5.31 7.92
N ALA A 310 -41.14 -4.20 7.20
CA ALA A 310 -40.87 -4.10 5.77
C ALA A 310 -39.35 -4.15 5.49
N TRP A 311 -38.56 -3.45 6.31
CA TRP A 311 -37.09 -3.54 6.28
C TRP A 311 -36.59 -4.96 6.58
N GLU A 312 -37.12 -5.64 7.60
CA GLU A 312 -36.73 -7.02 7.92
C GLU A 312 -36.97 -7.99 6.75
N ILE A 313 -38.11 -7.84 6.05
CA ILE A 313 -38.43 -8.64 4.86
C ILE A 313 -37.45 -8.33 3.73
N LEU A 314 -37.29 -7.05 3.37
CA LEU A 314 -36.41 -6.65 2.27
C LEU A 314 -34.93 -6.98 2.57
N TYR A 315 -34.49 -6.77 3.81
CA TYR A 315 -33.17 -7.16 4.27
C TYR A 315 -32.98 -8.67 4.13
N SER A 316 -33.91 -9.49 4.61
CA SER A 316 -33.79 -10.95 4.52
C SER A 316 -33.66 -11.46 3.08
N ASN A 317 -34.25 -10.74 2.12
CA ASN A 317 -34.15 -11.07 0.69
C ASN A 317 -32.75 -10.81 0.11
N TYR A 318 -32.06 -9.78 0.61
CA TYR A 318 -30.80 -9.28 0.02
C TYR A 318 -29.57 -9.46 0.91
N GLU A 319 -29.73 -9.80 2.18
CA GLU A 319 -28.65 -9.97 3.15
C GLU A 319 -27.63 -10.99 2.64
N LYS A 320 -28.09 -12.18 2.24
CA LYS A 320 -27.21 -13.24 1.73
C LYS A 320 -26.48 -12.81 0.45
N PHE A 321 -27.17 -12.08 -0.43
CA PHE A 321 -26.58 -11.53 -1.65
C PHE A 321 -25.47 -10.53 -1.31
N ILE A 322 -25.73 -9.55 -0.45
CA ILE A 322 -24.74 -8.56 -0.03
C ILE A 322 -23.57 -9.22 0.67
N CYS A 323 -23.82 -10.12 1.62
CA CYS A 323 -22.76 -10.84 2.33
C CYS A 323 -21.83 -11.54 1.34
N LYS A 324 -22.41 -12.31 0.40
CA LYS A 324 -21.65 -13.01 -0.64
C LYS A 324 -20.82 -12.04 -1.49
N ARG A 325 -21.43 -10.94 -1.97
CA ARG A 325 -20.74 -9.95 -2.81
C ARG A 325 -19.62 -9.21 -2.06
N LEU A 326 -19.83 -8.82 -0.82
CA LEU A 326 -18.79 -8.18 0.00
C LEU A 326 -17.64 -9.14 0.30
N ILE A 327 -17.91 -10.44 0.49
CA ILE A 327 -16.89 -11.47 0.67
C ILE A 327 -16.08 -11.64 -0.62
N ASP A 328 -16.75 -11.73 -1.77
CA ASP A 328 -16.08 -11.81 -3.08
C ASP A 328 -15.20 -10.58 -3.32
N ASP A 329 -15.69 -9.39 -3.01
CA ASP A 329 -14.93 -8.15 -3.12
C ASP A 329 -13.74 -8.12 -2.15
N MET A 330 -13.90 -8.59 -0.91
CA MET A 330 -12.79 -8.71 0.03
C MET A 330 -11.71 -9.66 -0.49
N ASN A 331 -12.10 -10.82 -1.03
CA ASN A 331 -11.16 -11.78 -1.60
C ASN A 331 -10.41 -11.23 -2.82
N ASN A 332 -11.10 -10.48 -3.70
CA ASN A 332 -10.46 -9.82 -4.83
C ASN A 332 -9.52 -8.69 -4.38
N LEU A 333 -9.86 -7.95 -3.31
CA LEU A 333 -9.00 -6.94 -2.71
C LEU A 333 -7.72 -7.57 -2.14
N ILE A 334 -7.87 -8.66 -1.39
CA ILE A 334 -6.74 -9.41 -0.81
C ILE A 334 -5.84 -9.96 -1.92
N LEU A 335 -6.41 -10.50 -3.00
CA LEU A 335 -5.63 -10.96 -4.16
C LEU A 335 -4.81 -9.83 -4.79
N ALA A 336 -5.42 -8.65 -4.96
CA ALA A 336 -4.73 -7.48 -5.48
C ALA A 336 -3.62 -6.99 -4.56
N PHE A 337 -3.85 -7.05 -3.26
CA PHE A 337 -2.83 -6.71 -2.28
C PHE A 337 -1.65 -7.69 -2.35
N GLU A 338 -1.89 -8.99 -2.51
CA GLU A 338 -0.81 -9.98 -2.67
C GLU A 338 0.00 -9.73 -3.93
N LEU A 339 -0.67 -9.44 -5.05
CA LEU A 339 0.00 -9.10 -6.31
C LEU A 339 0.80 -7.81 -6.21
N TYR A 340 0.29 -6.79 -5.51
CA TYR A 340 1.03 -5.57 -5.23
C TYR A 340 2.31 -5.88 -4.47
N LEU A 341 2.20 -6.63 -3.36
CA LEU A 341 3.38 -7.00 -2.58
C LEU A 341 4.39 -7.79 -3.41
N LYS A 342 3.92 -8.79 -4.17
CA LYS A 342 4.77 -9.65 -5.00
C LYS A 342 5.49 -8.88 -6.11
N LEU A 343 4.74 -8.13 -6.90
CA LEU A 343 5.25 -7.55 -8.15
C LEU A 343 5.98 -6.22 -7.93
N VAL A 344 5.72 -5.56 -6.79
CA VAL A 344 6.24 -4.22 -6.46
C VAL A 344 7.14 -4.28 -5.24
N VAL A 345 6.63 -4.72 -4.09
CA VAL A 345 7.32 -4.56 -2.80
C VAL A 345 8.48 -5.55 -2.63
N GLU A 346 8.29 -6.83 -2.96
CA GLU A 346 9.31 -7.86 -2.76
C GLU A 346 10.57 -7.62 -3.60
N GLU A 347 10.39 -6.96 -4.74
CA GLU A 347 11.42 -6.62 -5.71
C GLU A 347 12.35 -5.48 -5.24
N ILE A 348 11.90 -4.70 -4.25
CA ILE A 348 12.70 -3.61 -3.68
C ILE A 348 13.89 -4.22 -2.94
N GLN A 349 15.09 -3.78 -3.30
CA GLN A 349 16.32 -4.24 -2.68
C GLN A 349 16.44 -3.67 -1.27
N VAL A 350 16.55 -4.54 -0.27
CA VAL A 350 16.74 -4.16 1.13
C VAL A 350 18.10 -4.66 1.60
N GLN A 351 18.84 -3.80 2.29
CA GLN A 351 20.05 -4.19 3.01
C GLN A 351 19.66 -4.69 4.42
N GLY A 352 19.94 -5.95 4.71
CA GLY A 352 19.68 -6.53 6.04
C GLY A 352 20.82 -6.25 7.03
N ASN A 353 21.08 -4.97 7.31
CA ASN A 353 22.25 -4.52 8.09
C ASN A 353 21.90 -3.73 9.37
N ASN A 354 20.63 -3.74 9.81
CA ASN A 354 20.24 -3.05 11.04
C ASN A 354 21.00 -3.62 12.26
N LYS A 355 21.85 -2.79 12.87
CA LYS A 355 22.74 -3.19 13.99
C LYS A 355 21.95 -3.68 15.21
N ASP A 356 20.81 -3.08 15.53
CA ASP A 356 19.97 -3.51 16.66
C ASP A 356 19.50 -4.96 16.48
N ILE A 357 19.19 -5.36 15.25
CA ILE A 357 18.75 -6.72 14.92
C ILE A 357 19.92 -7.70 14.90
N LEU A 358 21.04 -7.29 14.29
CA LEU A 358 22.26 -8.10 14.27
C LEU A 358 22.78 -8.39 15.70
N ASN A 359 22.62 -7.45 16.62
CA ASN A 359 23.01 -7.59 18.03
C ASN A 359 22.14 -8.58 18.83
N ILE A 360 20.96 -8.97 18.34
CA ILE A 360 20.11 -9.99 18.96
C ILE A 360 20.61 -11.41 18.61
N SER A 361 21.41 -11.55 17.55
CA SER A 361 21.88 -12.83 17.01
C SER A 361 22.52 -13.73 18.09
N PRO A 362 22.27 -15.06 18.08
CA PRO A 362 21.50 -15.79 17.06
C PRO A 362 19.99 -15.64 17.22
N ILE A 363 19.31 -15.34 16.11
CA ILE A 363 17.85 -15.45 15.96
C ILE A 363 17.57 -16.64 15.06
N LYS A 364 16.88 -17.65 15.58
CA LYS A 364 16.51 -18.85 14.81
C LYS A 364 15.03 -18.89 14.43
N LYS A 365 14.18 -18.23 15.21
CA LYS A 365 12.72 -18.23 15.06
C LYS A 365 12.20 -16.81 14.89
N VAL A 366 11.30 -16.61 13.94
CA VAL A 366 10.67 -15.31 13.68
C VAL A 366 9.15 -15.47 13.66
N ILE A 367 8.43 -14.61 14.38
CA ILE A 367 6.99 -14.44 14.25
C ILE A 367 6.77 -13.19 13.42
N SER A 368 6.28 -13.34 12.19
CA SER A 368 6.05 -12.24 11.28
C SER A 368 4.57 -11.87 11.21
N PHE A 369 4.26 -10.63 11.56
CA PHE A 369 2.99 -10.00 11.23
C PHE A 369 3.02 -9.34 9.85
N ASN A 370 4.19 -9.27 9.21
CA ASN A 370 4.33 -8.77 7.84
C ASN A 370 4.00 -9.87 6.84
N TYR A 371 3.46 -9.43 5.71
CA TYR A 371 3.16 -10.28 4.57
C TYR A 371 4.38 -10.54 3.67
N THR A 372 5.44 -9.75 3.81
CA THR A 372 6.64 -9.80 2.95
C THR A 372 7.74 -10.67 3.51
N HIS A 373 8.67 -11.08 2.65
CA HIS A 373 9.86 -11.84 3.02
C HIS A 373 11.07 -10.99 3.43
N THR A 374 10.88 -9.73 3.82
CA THR A 374 11.97 -8.77 4.10
C THR A 374 13.01 -9.29 5.08
N ILE A 375 12.60 -10.02 6.12
CA ILE A 375 13.54 -10.58 7.11
C ILE A 375 14.50 -11.61 6.50
N LYS A 376 14.12 -12.32 5.44
CA LYS A 376 15.00 -13.27 4.73
C LYS A 376 16.15 -12.56 3.99
N LYS A 377 16.07 -11.23 3.81
CA LYS A 377 17.15 -10.42 3.22
C LYS A 377 18.28 -10.12 4.20
N TYR A 378 18.10 -10.45 5.49
CA TYR A 378 19.18 -10.42 6.48
C TYR A 378 20.02 -11.68 6.40
N ASN A 379 21.35 -11.52 6.43
CA ASN A 379 22.28 -12.66 6.51
C ASN A 379 22.40 -13.18 7.95
N ILE A 380 21.26 -13.54 8.55
CA ILE A 380 21.13 -14.14 9.87
C ILE A 380 20.55 -15.54 9.68
N GLY A 381 21.12 -16.54 10.36
CA GLY A 381 20.75 -17.96 10.20
C GLY A 381 19.38 -18.31 10.78
N ILE A 382 18.31 -17.71 10.23
CA ILE A 382 16.92 -18.00 10.57
C ILE A 382 16.58 -19.40 10.05
N GLU A 383 16.02 -20.22 10.94
CA GLU A 383 15.60 -21.59 10.62
C GLU A 383 14.10 -21.64 10.30
N GLU A 384 13.27 -20.92 11.07
CA GLU A 384 11.82 -20.97 10.93
C GLU A 384 11.18 -19.59 11.08
N ILE A 385 10.13 -19.35 10.29
CA ILE A 385 9.32 -18.14 10.31
C ILE A 385 7.84 -18.55 10.34
N ASP A 386 7.08 -18.02 11.29
CA ASP A 386 5.62 -18.18 11.33
C ASP A 386 4.96 -16.87 10.91
N TYR A 387 4.26 -16.92 9.78
CA TYR A 387 3.56 -15.79 9.17
C TYR A 387 2.12 -15.73 9.68
N ILE A 388 1.91 -14.92 10.71
CA ILE A 388 0.64 -14.81 11.45
C ILE A 388 -0.51 -14.35 10.56
N HIS A 389 -0.22 -13.39 9.68
CA HIS A 389 -1.19 -12.88 8.72
C HIS A 389 -1.08 -13.52 7.34
N GLY A 390 -0.37 -14.64 7.21
CA GLY A 390 0.02 -15.17 5.91
C GLY A 390 1.14 -14.37 5.25
N GLU A 391 1.51 -14.77 4.04
CA GLU A 391 2.67 -14.23 3.33
C GLU A 391 2.39 -14.22 1.82
N VAL A 392 3.17 -13.46 1.07
CA VAL A 392 3.15 -13.53 -0.39
C VAL A 392 3.48 -14.96 -0.84
N ARG A 393 2.63 -15.57 -1.66
CA ARG A 393 2.91 -16.89 -2.24
C ARG A 393 3.69 -16.78 -3.54
N GLU A 394 4.47 -17.83 -3.82
CA GLU A 394 5.13 -18.00 -5.11
C GLU A 394 4.12 -18.02 -6.26
N TYR A 395 2.98 -18.71 -6.09
CA TYR A 395 1.88 -18.73 -7.06
C TYR A 395 0.65 -18.03 -6.50
N VAL A 396 0.41 -16.80 -6.97
CA VAL A 396 -0.68 -15.94 -6.51
C VAL A 396 -1.96 -16.26 -7.26
N ASN A 397 -2.96 -16.77 -6.54
CA ASN A 397 -4.32 -16.96 -7.02
C ASN A 397 -5.28 -17.07 -5.84
N LEU A 398 -6.60 -16.96 -6.09
CA LEU A 398 -7.62 -16.98 -5.04
C LEU A 398 -7.61 -18.26 -4.19
N ASN A 399 -7.27 -19.41 -4.77
CA ASN A 399 -7.33 -20.69 -4.07
C ASN A 399 -6.11 -20.94 -3.16
N ASN A 400 -4.99 -20.26 -3.43
CA ASN A 400 -3.73 -20.43 -2.70
C ASN A 400 -3.39 -19.25 -1.77
N ASN A 401 -4.15 -18.16 -1.85
CA ASN A 401 -3.96 -16.99 -0.99
C ASN A 401 -4.15 -17.37 0.50
N ASN A 402 -3.14 -17.06 1.32
CA ASN A 402 -3.17 -17.32 2.77
C ASN A 402 -3.24 -16.04 3.62
N MET A 403 -3.42 -14.85 3.00
CA MET A 403 -3.34 -13.58 3.72
C MET A 403 -4.57 -13.33 4.61
N VAL A 404 -4.37 -12.88 5.84
CA VAL A 404 -5.41 -12.59 6.83
C VAL A 404 -5.58 -11.09 6.94
N LEU A 405 -6.66 -10.57 6.35
CA LEU A 405 -6.99 -9.15 6.28
C LEU A 405 -8.45 -8.97 6.71
N GLY A 406 -8.73 -9.29 7.97
CA GLY A 406 -10.05 -9.25 8.58
C GLY A 406 -10.10 -8.37 9.81
N VAL A 407 -11.23 -8.37 10.50
CA VAL A 407 -11.45 -7.64 11.75
C VAL A 407 -11.52 -8.59 12.94
N ASP A 408 -11.29 -8.06 14.14
CA ASP A 408 -11.48 -8.83 15.38
C ASP A 408 -12.94 -9.17 15.65
N GLU A 409 -13.15 -10.15 16.54
CA GLU A 409 -14.50 -10.40 17.04
C GLU A 409 -14.99 -9.23 17.89
N TYR A 410 -16.18 -8.76 17.55
CA TYR A 410 -16.81 -7.58 18.12
C TYR A 410 -18.24 -7.86 18.63
N LEU A 411 -18.77 -9.05 18.36
CA LEU A 411 -20.04 -9.51 18.90
C LEU A 411 -19.85 -9.98 20.35
N PRO A 412 -20.81 -9.70 21.24
CA PRO A 412 -20.79 -10.22 22.60
C PRO A 412 -20.99 -11.73 22.63
N ASP A 413 -20.64 -12.36 23.74
CA ASP A 413 -20.62 -13.82 23.91
C ASP A 413 -21.98 -14.49 23.63
N ASP A 414 -23.08 -13.82 23.90
CA ASP A 414 -24.44 -14.30 23.67
C ASP A 414 -24.87 -14.26 22.19
N LYS A 415 -24.13 -13.52 21.35
CA LYS A 415 -24.39 -13.27 19.93
C LYS A 415 -23.36 -13.91 18.98
N LYS A 416 -22.07 -13.91 19.34
CA LYS A 416 -20.96 -14.34 18.45
C LYS A 416 -21.08 -15.77 17.92
N ASN A 417 -21.77 -16.65 18.65
CA ASN A 417 -21.99 -18.04 18.23
C ASN A 417 -23.31 -18.24 17.44
N LYS A 418 -24.10 -17.19 17.22
CA LYS A 418 -25.42 -17.25 16.56
C LYS A 418 -25.44 -16.48 15.24
N TYR A 419 -24.82 -15.32 15.19
CA TYR A 419 -24.77 -14.47 14.01
C TYR A 419 -23.46 -14.71 13.25
N LEU A 420 -23.53 -15.52 12.20
CA LEU A 420 -22.34 -16.01 11.48
C LEU A 420 -22.27 -15.53 10.02
N ASN A 421 -23.18 -14.63 9.60
CA ASN A 421 -23.28 -14.21 8.20
C ASN A 421 -22.01 -13.49 7.71
N PHE A 422 -21.33 -12.73 8.58
CA PHE A 422 -20.07 -12.06 8.27
C PHE A 422 -18.85 -12.72 8.93
N ILE A 423 -18.94 -14.00 9.30
CA ILE A 423 -17.84 -14.74 9.94
C ILE A 423 -16.57 -14.73 9.07
N HIS A 424 -16.72 -14.71 7.74
CA HIS A 424 -15.61 -14.69 6.78
C HIS A 424 -14.72 -13.44 6.87
N PHE A 425 -15.22 -12.35 7.47
CA PHE A 425 -14.45 -11.13 7.71
C PHE A 425 -13.65 -11.18 9.01
N LYS A 426 -13.86 -12.20 9.86
CA LYS A 426 -13.21 -12.28 11.17
C LYS A 426 -11.81 -12.87 11.03
N LYS A 427 -10.80 -12.27 11.67
CA LYS A 427 -9.40 -12.75 11.61
C LYS A 427 -9.26 -14.21 12.04
N TYR A 428 -9.91 -14.62 13.12
CA TYR A 428 -9.84 -16.00 13.61
C TYR A 428 -10.36 -17.00 12.55
N PHE A 429 -11.45 -16.66 11.87
CA PHE A 429 -12.00 -17.51 10.81
C PHE A 429 -11.02 -17.61 9.65
N GLN A 430 -10.47 -16.49 9.21
CA GLN A 430 -9.49 -16.46 8.11
C GLN A 430 -8.23 -17.27 8.45
N ARG A 431 -7.69 -17.16 9.67
CA ARG A 431 -6.54 -17.95 10.14
C ARG A 431 -6.82 -19.46 10.12
N ILE A 432 -7.99 -19.88 10.61
CA ILE A 432 -8.41 -21.29 10.56
C ILE A 432 -8.58 -21.76 9.11
N TYR A 433 -9.33 -20.98 8.31
CA TYR A 433 -9.65 -21.32 6.93
C TYR A 433 -8.39 -21.40 6.04
N LYS A 434 -7.41 -20.54 6.30
CA LYS A 434 -6.16 -20.44 5.53
C LYS A 434 -4.98 -21.20 6.16
N ASN A 435 -5.19 -21.85 7.30
CA ASN A 435 -4.18 -22.59 8.07
C ASN A 435 -2.93 -21.75 8.40
N THR A 436 -3.11 -20.55 8.96
CA THR A 436 -2.01 -19.65 9.35
C THR A 436 -2.00 -19.33 10.85
N GLY A 437 -0.82 -18.95 11.37
CA GLY A 437 -0.69 -18.25 12.65
C GLY A 437 -0.81 -19.09 13.92
N ALA A 438 -0.39 -20.37 13.89
CA ALA A 438 -0.40 -21.23 15.07
C ALA A 438 0.90 -22.01 15.31
N TYR A 439 1.88 -21.94 14.40
CA TYR A 439 3.09 -22.75 14.49
C TYR A 439 4.03 -22.29 15.62
N TYR A 440 4.05 -21.00 15.90
CA TYR A 440 4.87 -20.41 16.96
C TYR A 440 4.53 -20.93 18.36
N LYS A 441 3.33 -21.50 18.57
CA LYS A 441 2.87 -22.00 19.86
C LYS A 441 3.77 -23.11 20.39
N ASP A 442 4.28 -23.96 19.50
CA ASP A 442 5.23 -25.03 19.87
C ASP A 442 6.52 -24.43 20.44
N TRP A 443 6.97 -23.29 19.92
CA TRP A 443 8.17 -22.61 20.39
C TRP A 443 8.01 -22.09 21.82
N LEU A 444 6.79 -21.66 22.20
CA LEU A 444 6.50 -21.13 23.53
C LEU A 444 6.57 -22.18 24.65
N THR A 445 6.60 -23.48 24.31
CA THR A 445 6.77 -24.57 25.29
C THR A 445 8.21 -24.71 25.80
N THR A 446 9.16 -24.05 25.13
CA THR A 446 10.59 -24.11 25.48
C THR A 446 10.88 -23.35 26.77
N LYS A 447 11.82 -23.82 27.58
CA LYS A 447 12.31 -23.05 28.74
C LYS A 447 13.23 -21.91 28.30
N ASP A 448 13.21 -20.82 29.07
CA ASP A 448 14.10 -19.65 28.91
C ASP A 448 14.04 -19.01 27.51
N ILE A 449 12.92 -18.34 27.22
CA ILE A 449 12.68 -17.66 25.94
C ILE A 449 12.95 -16.16 26.10
N ASN A 450 13.58 -15.55 25.10
CA ASN A 450 13.63 -14.10 24.94
C ASN A 450 12.83 -13.73 23.68
N ILE A 451 11.80 -12.90 23.83
CA ILE A 451 10.95 -12.41 22.75
C ILE A 451 11.30 -10.95 22.49
N TYR A 452 11.65 -10.63 21.25
CA TYR A 452 12.08 -9.29 20.83
C TYR A 452 11.04 -8.72 19.87
N PHE A 453 10.34 -7.65 20.25
CA PHE A 453 9.41 -6.95 19.36
C PHE A 453 10.13 -5.83 18.64
N PHE A 454 10.15 -5.87 17.31
CA PHE A 454 10.78 -4.86 16.46
C PHE A 454 9.81 -4.38 15.38
N GLY A 455 9.54 -3.09 15.32
CA GLY A 455 8.65 -2.51 14.30
C GLY A 455 7.17 -2.92 14.42
N HIS A 456 6.77 -3.57 15.51
CA HIS A 456 5.37 -3.90 15.79
C HIS A 456 4.69 -2.78 16.59
N SER A 457 3.44 -2.44 16.25
CA SER A 457 2.65 -1.39 16.94
C SER A 457 2.15 -1.81 18.33
N LEU A 458 2.13 -3.14 18.56
CA LEU A 458 1.55 -3.80 19.73
C LEU A 458 0.07 -3.47 19.90
N ASP A 459 -0.64 -3.22 18.80
CA ASP A 459 -2.05 -2.80 18.85
C ASP A 459 -3.00 -3.93 19.28
N SER A 460 -4.14 -3.53 19.85
CA SER A 460 -5.24 -4.43 20.18
C SER A 460 -5.81 -5.23 19.01
N SER A 461 -5.61 -4.78 17.76
CA SER A 461 -6.01 -5.52 16.54
C SER A 461 -5.46 -6.94 16.45
N ASP A 462 -4.36 -7.22 17.16
CA ASP A 462 -3.68 -8.52 17.19
C ASP A 462 -3.59 -9.07 18.62
N LYS A 463 -4.53 -8.63 19.48
CA LYS A 463 -4.55 -8.91 20.90
C LYS A 463 -4.52 -10.40 21.21
N ASP A 464 -5.18 -11.24 20.42
CA ASP A 464 -5.28 -12.68 20.69
C ASP A 464 -3.89 -13.35 20.70
N ILE A 465 -3.04 -13.01 19.73
CA ILE A 465 -1.68 -13.54 19.60
C ILE A 465 -0.71 -12.80 20.51
N LEU A 466 -0.78 -11.46 20.56
CA LEU A 466 0.11 -10.67 21.41
C LEU A 466 -0.05 -11.03 22.89
N LYS A 467 -1.29 -11.26 23.35
CA LYS A 467 -1.54 -11.66 24.73
C LYS A 467 -0.91 -13.00 25.06
N GLU A 468 -0.95 -13.97 24.15
CA GLU A 468 -0.30 -15.28 24.33
C GLU A 468 1.22 -15.14 24.48
N LEU A 469 1.86 -14.31 23.65
CA LEU A 469 3.29 -14.00 23.75
C LEU A 469 3.65 -13.28 25.06
N LEU A 470 2.84 -12.28 25.44
CA LEU A 470 3.09 -11.43 26.61
C LEU A 470 2.83 -12.15 27.94
N ASP A 471 1.83 -13.04 27.99
CA ASP A 471 1.51 -13.82 29.18
C ASP A 471 2.38 -15.08 29.33
N CYS A 472 3.17 -15.47 28.33
CA CYS A 472 4.09 -16.62 28.42
C CYS A 472 5.04 -16.50 29.63
N GLU A 473 4.94 -17.43 30.57
CA GLU A 473 5.67 -17.36 31.86
C GLU A 473 7.18 -17.54 31.68
N ASN A 474 7.59 -18.36 30.71
CA ASN A 474 9.00 -18.67 30.44
C ASN A 474 9.69 -17.62 29.56
N ALA A 475 9.00 -16.53 29.21
CA ALA A 475 9.50 -15.51 28.29
C ALA A 475 9.91 -14.22 29.00
N LYS A 476 11.14 -13.77 28.72
CA LYS A 476 11.57 -12.37 28.89
C LYS A 476 11.31 -11.62 27.60
N ILE A 477 10.86 -10.37 27.70
CA ILE A 477 10.33 -9.60 26.58
C ILE A 477 11.08 -8.29 26.45
N LYS A 478 11.53 -8.00 25.24
CA LYS A 478 12.25 -6.78 24.88
C LYS A 478 11.53 -6.09 23.74
N ILE A 479 11.14 -4.84 23.94
CA ILE A 479 10.33 -4.07 22.98
C ILE A 479 11.18 -2.90 22.49
N PHE A 480 11.48 -2.88 21.20
CA PHE A 480 12.25 -1.83 20.58
C PHE A 480 11.38 -0.62 20.23
N TYR A 481 11.90 0.57 20.49
CA TYR A 481 11.24 1.84 20.18
C TYR A 481 12.24 2.87 19.63
N VAL A 482 11.77 3.77 18.78
CA VAL A 482 12.56 4.78 18.08
C VAL A 482 12.62 6.08 18.90
N ASN A 483 11.49 6.52 19.42
CA ASN A 483 11.35 7.75 20.18
C ASN A 483 10.37 7.57 21.36
N GLU A 484 10.35 8.53 22.29
CA GLU A 484 9.52 8.41 23.50
C GLU A 484 8.02 8.48 23.19
N GLU A 485 7.61 9.12 22.09
CA GLU A 485 6.21 9.11 21.64
C GLU A 485 5.75 7.70 21.24
N GLN A 486 6.54 7.00 20.43
CA GLN A 486 6.27 5.61 20.07
C GLN A 486 6.22 4.71 21.30
N LYS A 487 7.15 4.90 22.24
CA LYS A 487 7.18 4.16 23.50
C LYS A 487 5.91 4.39 24.31
N ALA A 488 5.44 5.64 24.44
CA ALA A 488 4.20 5.96 25.12
C ALA A 488 2.99 5.29 24.45
N THR A 489 2.94 5.29 23.12
CA THR A 489 1.90 4.58 22.34
C THR A 489 1.95 3.07 22.56
N GLN A 490 3.14 2.46 22.54
CA GLN A 490 3.33 1.03 22.82
C GLN A 490 2.88 0.67 24.24
N ILE A 491 3.19 1.51 25.25
CA ILE A 491 2.72 1.33 26.63
C ILE A 491 1.19 1.38 26.68
N SER A 492 0.57 2.37 26.03
CA SER A 492 -0.90 2.50 25.96
C SER A 492 -1.54 1.26 25.36
N ASN A 493 -0.99 0.74 24.26
CA ASN A 493 -1.52 -0.46 23.63
C ASN A 493 -1.32 -1.72 24.46
N LEU A 494 -0.18 -1.87 25.13
CA LEU A 494 0.04 -2.97 26.09
C LEU A 494 -0.99 -2.96 27.22
N VAL A 495 -1.37 -1.78 27.74
CA VAL A 495 -2.44 -1.67 28.75
C VAL A 495 -3.76 -2.21 28.19
N LYS A 496 -4.11 -1.94 26.92
CA LYS A 496 -5.32 -2.49 26.28
C LYS A 496 -5.29 -4.03 26.15
N ILE A 497 -4.11 -4.60 26.01
CA ILE A 497 -3.91 -6.05 25.80
C ILE A 497 -3.88 -6.82 27.12
N ILE A 498 -2.98 -6.46 28.04
CA ILE A 498 -2.72 -7.20 29.28
C ILE A 498 -3.23 -6.51 30.55
N GLY A 499 -3.66 -5.25 30.48
CA GLY A 499 -4.13 -4.47 31.62
C GLY A 499 -3.01 -3.75 32.39
N GLN A 500 -3.38 -2.69 33.09
CA GLN A 500 -2.46 -1.78 33.78
C GLN A 500 -1.66 -2.50 34.88
N ASP A 501 -2.33 -3.22 35.78
CA ASP A 501 -1.68 -3.85 36.94
C ASP A 501 -0.65 -4.88 36.52
N LYS A 502 -0.98 -5.71 35.51
CA LYS A 502 -0.04 -6.68 34.93
C LYS A 502 1.17 -6.00 34.30
N LEU A 503 0.97 -4.93 33.53
CA LEU A 503 2.07 -4.22 32.88
C LEU A 503 3.03 -3.61 33.92
N ILE A 504 2.51 -3.04 35.01
CA ILE A 504 3.31 -2.53 36.13
C ILE A 504 4.12 -3.68 36.75
N ASP A 505 3.49 -4.81 37.07
CA ASP A 505 4.21 -5.97 37.64
C ASP A 505 5.32 -6.46 36.69
N TYR A 506 5.00 -6.62 35.40
CA TYR A 506 5.94 -7.10 34.38
C TYR A 506 7.12 -6.15 34.13
N THR A 507 7.01 -4.86 34.43
CA THR A 507 8.07 -3.86 34.18
C THR A 507 8.87 -3.47 35.41
N TYR A 508 8.30 -3.57 36.62
CA TYR A 508 8.97 -3.13 37.85
C TYR A 508 9.41 -4.27 38.78
N ASN A 509 8.80 -5.46 38.70
CA ASN A 509 9.02 -6.53 39.69
C ASN A 509 10.24 -7.42 39.40
N LYS A 510 11.44 -6.81 39.41
CA LYS A 510 12.72 -7.49 39.15
C LYS A 510 12.98 -8.71 40.05
N LYS A 511 12.54 -8.66 41.31
CA LYS A 511 12.71 -9.76 42.28
C LYS A 511 11.93 -11.01 41.88
N LYS A 512 10.72 -10.85 41.33
CA LYS A 512 9.87 -11.95 40.85
C LYS A 512 10.46 -12.66 39.63
N PHE A 513 11.21 -11.94 38.80
CA PHE A 513 11.73 -12.44 37.50
C PHE A 513 13.25 -12.69 37.48
N GLY A 514 13.89 -12.71 38.65
CA GLY A 514 15.24 -13.24 38.81
C GLY A 514 16.42 -12.27 38.65
N THR A 515 16.18 -11.00 38.29
CA THR A 515 17.07 -9.80 38.42
C THR A 515 16.63 -8.68 37.48
N ASP A 516 16.13 -9.04 36.30
CA ASP A 516 15.54 -8.14 35.30
C ASP A 516 14.02 -8.21 35.34
N ALA A 517 13.34 -7.15 34.90
CA ALA A 517 11.89 -7.18 34.72
C ALA A 517 11.50 -8.10 33.54
N LYS A 518 10.25 -8.60 33.53
CA LYS A 518 9.76 -9.44 32.42
C LYS A 518 9.73 -8.67 31.11
N ILE A 519 9.25 -7.42 31.11
CA ILE A 519 9.19 -6.55 29.93
C ILE A 519 10.23 -5.43 30.09
N GLN A 520 11.05 -5.23 29.06
CA GLN A 520 12.01 -4.14 28.95
C GLN A 520 11.79 -3.36 27.64
N PHE A 521 11.82 -2.04 27.72
CA PHE A 521 11.81 -1.18 26.54
C PHE A 521 13.25 -0.81 26.17
N ILE A 522 13.61 -1.01 24.90
CA ILE A 522 14.95 -0.77 24.37
C ILE A 522 14.85 0.32 23.30
N LYS A 523 15.58 1.42 23.50
CA LYS A 523 15.67 2.47 22.50
C LYS A 523 16.57 1.99 21.36
N GLN A 524 16.11 2.09 20.12
CA GLN A 524 16.87 1.69 18.94
C GLN A 524 18.06 2.61 18.72
N GLU A 525 19.27 2.06 18.67
CA GLU A 525 20.49 2.83 18.44
C GLU A 525 20.66 3.15 16.95
N TYR A 526 20.24 2.24 16.06
CA TYR A 526 20.40 2.42 14.61
C TYR A 526 19.72 3.70 14.11
N LYS A 527 18.52 3.99 14.63
CA LYS A 527 17.75 5.17 14.23
C LYS A 527 18.16 6.43 15.00
N LEU A 528 18.81 6.28 16.16
CA LEU A 528 19.29 7.39 16.99
C LEU A 528 20.41 8.17 16.31
N TYR A 529 21.42 7.51 15.75
CA TYR A 529 22.51 8.21 15.07
C TYR A 529 22.07 8.79 13.72
N MET A 530 21.07 8.20 13.07
CA MET A 530 20.44 8.82 11.90
C MET A 530 19.72 10.12 12.28
N ASN A 531 19.15 10.23 13.49
CA ASN A 531 18.55 11.48 13.98
C ASN A 531 19.58 12.59 14.27
N ALA A 532 20.88 12.30 14.25
CA ALA A 532 21.93 13.33 14.28
C ALA A 532 22.01 14.13 12.96
N LEU A 533 21.33 13.65 11.93
CA LEU A 533 21.06 14.33 10.67
C LEU A 533 19.66 14.95 10.70
N GLU A 534 19.54 16.15 10.13
CA GLU A 534 18.24 16.74 9.81
C GLU A 534 17.45 15.83 8.85
N GLU A 535 16.12 15.91 8.86
CA GLU A 535 15.23 14.96 8.16
C GLU A 535 15.51 14.86 6.65
N ASN A 536 15.81 15.99 6.01
CA ASN A 536 16.26 16.08 4.61
C ASN A 536 17.62 15.39 4.37
N LEU A 537 18.52 15.39 5.36
CA LEU A 537 19.84 14.75 5.27
C LEU A 537 19.76 13.25 5.56
N GLN A 538 18.78 12.79 6.35
CA GLN A 538 18.51 11.37 6.55
C GLN A 538 18.09 10.69 5.23
N GLU A 539 17.23 11.36 4.46
CA GLU A 539 16.84 10.89 3.12
C GLU A 539 18.04 10.83 2.17
N ASN A 540 18.90 11.85 2.17
CA ASN A 540 20.14 11.83 1.40
C ASN A 540 21.07 10.69 1.81
N TYR A 541 21.22 10.44 3.12
CA TYR A 541 22.08 9.36 3.62
C TYR A 541 21.50 7.98 3.29
N TYR A 542 20.18 7.81 3.38
CA TYR A 542 19.49 6.62 2.90
C TYR A 542 19.77 6.36 1.42
N ASN A 543 19.68 7.41 0.59
CA ASN A 543 19.99 7.31 -0.84
C ASN A 543 21.45 6.90 -1.07
N VAL A 544 22.42 7.47 -0.34
CA VAL A 544 23.84 7.03 -0.41
C VAL A 544 23.98 5.54 -0.10
N MET A 545 23.37 5.05 0.98
CA MET A 545 23.46 3.63 1.37
C MET A 545 22.82 2.72 0.33
N LYS A 546 21.72 3.15 -0.29
CA LYS A 546 21.06 2.44 -1.39
C LYS A 546 21.98 2.34 -2.61
N GLN A 547 22.59 3.45 -3.04
CA GLN A 547 23.52 3.48 -4.18
C GLN A 547 24.74 2.57 -3.92
N LEU A 548 25.33 2.69 -2.73
CA LEU A 548 26.45 1.86 -2.31
C LEU A 548 26.11 0.37 -2.32
N SER A 549 24.88 0.02 -1.95
CA SER A 549 24.39 -1.35 -2.07
C SER A 549 24.45 -1.88 -3.50
N TYR A 550 24.07 -1.06 -4.47
CA TYR A 550 24.01 -1.45 -5.86
C TYR A 550 25.43 -1.63 -6.41
N ILE A 551 26.32 -0.69 -6.11
CA ILE A 551 27.75 -0.76 -6.44
C ILE A 551 28.38 -2.06 -5.88
N ASN A 552 28.17 -2.35 -4.59
CA ASN A 552 28.76 -3.53 -3.93
C ASN A 552 28.21 -4.87 -4.47
N LYS A 553 27.06 -4.86 -5.16
CA LYS A 553 26.47 -6.04 -5.82
C LYS A 553 26.95 -6.21 -7.28
N GLY A 554 27.93 -5.42 -7.73
CA GLY A 554 28.47 -5.48 -9.09
C GLY A 554 27.70 -4.61 -10.10
N GLY A 555 26.88 -3.68 -9.62
CA GLY A 555 26.18 -2.71 -10.45
C GLY A 555 27.12 -1.66 -11.06
N SER A 556 26.61 -0.90 -12.04
CA SER A 556 27.35 0.20 -12.69
C SER A 556 27.92 1.19 -11.67
N ILE A 557 29.25 1.36 -11.70
CA ILE A 557 29.96 2.14 -10.69
C ILE A 557 29.89 3.63 -10.99
N GLU A 558 30.04 4.02 -12.26
CA GLU A 558 30.43 5.40 -12.62
C GLU A 558 29.40 6.45 -12.20
N TYR A 559 28.12 6.14 -12.40
CA TYR A 559 27.02 7.04 -12.11
C TYR A 559 26.62 7.00 -10.62
N HIS A 560 26.38 5.80 -10.08
CA HIS A 560 26.04 5.59 -8.67
C HIS A 560 27.10 6.13 -7.70
N LEU A 561 28.38 6.03 -8.08
CA LEU A 561 29.47 6.58 -7.29
C LEU A 561 29.44 8.10 -7.27
N GLN A 562 29.16 8.74 -8.41
CA GLN A 562 29.08 10.19 -8.51
C GLN A 562 27.94 10.74 -7.66
N ASP A 563 26.81 10.05 -7.61
CA ASP A 563 25.68 10.43 -6.74
C ASP A 563 25.99 10.19 -5.26
N CYS A 564 26.62 9.05 -4.92
CA CYS A 564 27.13 8.83 -3.57
C CYS A 564 28.02 10.00 -3.14
N MET A 565 28.94 10.43 -4.00
CA MET A 565 29.87 11.51 -3.68
C MET A 565 29.14 12.84 -3.50
N SER A 566 28.17 13.14 -4.36
CA SER A 566 27.41 14.40 -4.31
C SER A 566 26.52 14.48 -3.06
N LEU A 567 25.78 13.42 -2.76
CA LEU A 567 24.95 13.33 -1.55
C LEU A 567 25.81 13.33 -0.28
N LEU A 568 26.90 12.57 -0.24
CA LEU A 568 27.85 12.61 0.88
C LEU A 568 28.44 14.00 1.08
N TYR A 569 28.76 14.71 -0.01
CA TYR A 569 29.26 16.07 0.09
C TYR A 569 28.23 16.99 0.74
N ILE A 570 26.96 16.92 0.33
CA ILE A 570 25.85 17.69 0.94
C ILE A 570 25.70 17.32 2.42
N ILE A 571 25.71 16.04 2.74
CA ILE A 571 25.55 15.53 4.11
C ILE A 571 26.69 16.04 4.99
N ILE A 572 27.95 15.89 4.55
CA ILE A 572 29.14 16.34 5.29
C ILE A 572 29.16 17.87 5.41
N ASP A 573 28.71 18.60 4.39
CA ASP A 573 28.69 20.06 4.42
C ASP A 573 27.73 20.61 5.47
N ASN A 574 26.61 19.90 5.70
CA ASN A 574 25.58 20.30 6.65
C ASN A 574 25.70 19.60 8.03
N PHE A 575 26.43 18.49 8.13
CA PHE A 575 26.54 17.72 9.37
C PHE A 575 27.54 18.32 10.38
N PHE A 576 28.71 18.78 9.91
CA PHE A 576 29.79 19.26 10.78
C PHE A 576 29.63 20.74 11.14
N LEU A 577 29.79 21.07 12.43
CA LEU A 577 29.76 22.45 12.93
C LEU A 577 31.06 23.20 12.61
N VAL A 578 31.06 24.54 12.77
CA VAL A 578 32.23 25.41 12.49
C VAL A 578 33.49 24.97 13.26
N GLU A 579 33.32 24.44 14.47
CA GLU A 579 34.42 23.95 15.32
C GLU A 579 35.04 22.63 14.82
N GLN A 580 34.36 21.89 13.94
CA GLN A 580 34.79 20.63 13.34
C GLN A 580 35.30 20.79 11.90
N LYS A 581 35.81 21.99 11.57
CA LYS A 581 36.26 22.33 10.21
C LYS A 581 37.32 21.36 9.67
N ASN A 582 38.23 20.88 10.51
CA ASN A 582 39.29 19.96 10.07
C ASN A 582 38.72 18.61 9.63
N ASP A 583 37.80 18.03 10.40
CA ASP A 583 37.12 16.77 10.06
C ASP A 583 36.31 16.96 8.76
N LYS A 584 35.57 18.05 8.64
CA LYS A 584 34.79 18.39 7.44
C LYS A 584 35.64 18.44 6.17
N GLU A 585 36.78 19.13 6.23
CA GLU A 585 37.70 19.23 5.09
C GLU A 585 38.39 17.90 4.78
N GLU A 586 38.68 17.07 5.79
CA GLU A 586 39.22 15.73 5.60
C GLU A 586 38.24 14.82 4.86
N PHE A 587 36.98 14.75 5.31
CA PHE A 587 35.92 13.98 4.65
C PHE A 587 35.69 14.46 3.21
N LYS A 588 35.67 15.78 2.97
CA LYS A 588 35.55 16.33 1.60
C LYS A 588 36.73 15.95 0.71
N LYS A 589 37.96 15.96 1.25
CA LYS A 589 39.15 15.55 0.51
C LYS A 589 39.08 14.07 0.13
N GLN A 590 38.62 13.22 1.05
CA GLN A 590 38.43 11.79 0.78
C GLN A 590 37.33 11.56 -0.27
N ILE A 591 36.23 12.32 -0.25
CA ILE A 591 35.20 12.31 -1.31
C ILE A 591 35.81 12.63 -2.67
N GLU A 592 36.59 13.70 -2.81
CA GLU A 592 37.19 14.06 -4.09
C GLU A 592 38.24 13.03 -4.56
N GLU A 593 38.97 12.42 -3.62
CA GLU A 593 39.89 11.33 -3.94
C GLU A 593 39.15 10.11 -4.48
N ILE A 594 38.04 9.73 -3.84
CA ILE A 594 37.19 8.61 -4.27
C ILE A 594 36.55 8.92 -5.62
N ARG A 595 36.07 10.15 -5.83
CA ARG A 595 35.51 10.60 -7.11
C ARG A 595 36.50 10.42 -8.27
N ASN A 596 37.77 10.77 -8.04
CA ASN A 596 38.82 10.67 -9.06
C ASN A 596 39.31 9.22 -9.26
N THR A 597 39.44 8.45 -8.18
CA THR A 597 40.01 7.10 -8.22
C THR A 597 39.00 6.00 -8.49
N LYS A 598 37.70 6.30 -8.35
CA LYS A 598 36.58 5.36 -8.41
C LYS A 598 36.73 4.14 -7.47
N ASN A 599 37.40 4.34 -6.33
CA ASN A 599 37.74 3.25 -5.41
C ASN A 599 36.61 2.97 -4.41
N ILE A 600 35.93 1.83 -4.59
CA ILE A 600 34.77 1.42 -3.78
C ILE A 600 35.15 0.98 -2.36
N GLU A 601 36.32 0.37 -2.17
CA GLU A 601 36.80 0.02 -0.82
C GLU A 601 37.01 1.26 0.03
N LYS A 602 37.56 2.33 -0.56
CA LYS A 602 37.70 3.64 0.11
C LYS A 602 36.35 4.28 0.41
N LEU A 603 35.35 4.10 -0.45
CA LEU A 603 33.99 4.57 -0.18
C LEU A 603 33.34 3.84 0.99
N ASN A 604 33.39 2.51 1.01
CA ASN A 604 32.86 1.73 2.13
C ASN A 604 33.52 2.16 3.45
N LYS A 605 34.84 2.40 3.44
CA LYS A 605 35.56 2.92 4.60
C LYS A 605 35.15 4.33 5.00
N LEU A 606 34.96 5.25 4.04
CA LEU A 606 34.49 6.61 4.30
C LEU A 606 33.12 6.61 5.01
N ILE A 607 32.22 5.71 4.60
CA ILE A 607 30.91 5.54 5.21
C ILE A 607 31.03 5.01 6.63
N GLU A 608 31.88 4.02 6.87
CA GLU A 608 32.14 3.51 8.22
C GLU A 608 32.68 4.62 9.14
N ASP A 609 33.64 5.40 8.65
CA ASP A 609 34.23 6.52 9.40
C ASP A 609 33.18 7.62 9.67
N PHE A 610 32.27 7.88 8.73
CA PHE A 610 31.17 8.85 8.90
C PHE A 610 30.11 8.35 9.90
N ASP A 611 29.75 7.06 9.84
CA ASP A 611 28.86 6.39 10.79
C ASP A 611 29.38 6.53 12.23
N GLU A 612 30.69 6.41 12.44
CA GLU A 612 31.31 6.63 13.76
C GLU A 612 31.20 8.10 14.22
N LYS A 613 31.29 9.07 13.30
CA LYS A 613 31.05 10.49 13.62
C LYS A 613 29.59 10.77 13.95
N LEU A 614 28.64 10.15 13.25
CA LEU A 614 27.21 10.24 13.55
C LEU A 614 26.93 9.74 14.97
N LYS A 615 27.52 8.60 15.35
CA LYS A 615 27.40 8.05 16.71
C LYS A 615 27.98 8.95 17.78
N GLN A 616 29.13 9.60 17.54
CA GLN A 616 29.75 10.50 18.51
C GLN A 616 28.95 11.77 18.79
N LYS A 617 28.01 12.14 17.90
CA LYS A 617 27.17 13.35 18.02
C LYS A 617 25.89 13.10 18.82
N VAL A 618 25.49 11.83 19.00
CA VAL A 618 24.39 11.37 19.87
C VAL A 618 24.93 11.12 21.28
#